data_AF-A0AAU9JP47-F1
#
_entry.id   AF-A0AAU9JP47-F1
#
_cell.length_a   1.000
_cell.length_b   1.000
_cell.length_c   1.000
_cell.angle_alpha   90.00
_cell.angle_beta   90.00
_cell.angle_gamma   90.00
#
_symmetry.space_group_name_H-M   'P 1'
#
loop_
_entity.id
_entity.type
_entity.pdbx_description
1 polymer ?
#
loop_
_entity_poly.entity_id
_entity_poly.type
_entity_poly.pdbx_seq_one_letter_code
_entity_poly.pdbx_strand_id
1 'polypeptide(L)'
;MSRLFKPTEQRKFSNITPLSTTSTSQAPSSPSSLFLSPSVSRIHHLGHHSSSSLSMGNSTLPAKGSETYDSPRSYKDSTMLSKTVNDLKFELKAKECIIKELRDSLSQTEHKHELLKLKIRLLKKENKQLKTDCRDNSFEFPTGTSLSDKLEQEVIKRREDVRKLENQLNAHEEQTKRIIKEKDKKIRELEAEIRKGAEKEAIVQEGGSTRSELYGIIKNFQKENSKLREKIQESPQKNIRKEEHAYLESQFKELEAMQGNLLLENKELKEELEFLRTGRGKTLIDFSKEIQNIRKNTNQLLILLQTWISGKDISLKLIFGFEETWKNKKLTVEQIEEDFQCINADLEKIRTIIADFHAEQCGNQVCATQ
;
A
#
# COMPACT_ATOMS: atom_id res chain seq x y z
N MET A 1 -29.17 -82.80 -7.30
CA MET A 1 -30.34 -82.32 -6.53
C MET A 1 -30.22 -80.81 -6.42
N SER A 2 -31.09 -80.06 -7.11
CA SER A 2 -32.25 -79.35 -6.52
C SER A 2 -31.91 -77.85 -6.34
N ARG A 3 -32.39 -76.99 -7.26
CA ARG A 3 -33.55 -76.07 -7.07
C ARG A 3 -33.28 -74.99 -6.01
N LEU A 4 -33.03 -73.73 -6.37
CA LEU A 4 -33.92 -72.67 -6.92
C LEU A 4 -34.51 -71.74 -5.83
N PHE A 5 -34.99 -70.57 -6.26
CA PHE A 5 -35.72 -69.52 -5.52
C PHE A 5 -34.96 -68.47 -4.68
N LYS A 6 -34.68 -67.33 -5.34
CA LYS A 6 -35.13 -65.99 -4.91
C LYS A 6 -36.68 -65.92 -5.00
N PRO A 7 -37.45 -65.04 -4.29
CA PRO A 7 -37.49 -63.60 -4.65
C PRO A 7 -37.96 -62.60 -3.53
N THR A 8 -38.35 -61.40 -4.00
CA THR A 8 -39.15 -60.24 -3.50
C THR A 8 -40.17 -60.44 -2.34
N GLU A 9 -40.77 -59.44 -1.67
CA GLU A 9 -40.83 -57.94 -1.71
C GLU A 9 -41.27 -57.39 -0.30
N GLN A 10 -41.71 -56.16 0.05
CA GLN A 10 -42.09 -54.86 -0.58
C GLN A 10 -41.68 -53.68 0.38
N ARG A 11 -41.70 -52.36 0.06
CA ARG A 11 -42.78 -51.32 0.17
C ARG A 11 -43.68 -51.43 1.44
N LYS A 12 -44.24 -50.36 2.05
CA LYS A 12 -44.57 -48.96 1.63
C LYS A 12 -45.01 -48.07 2.82
N PHE A 13 -44.93 -46.72 2.71
CA PHE A 13 -45.74 -45.68 3.42
C PHE A 13 -45.64 -45.54 4.97
N SER A 14 -46.05 -44.45 5.66
CA SER A 14 -46.24 -42.99 5.36
C SER A 14 -46.44 -42.17 6.67
N ASN A 15 -46.84 -40.87 6.57
CA ASN A 15 -47.29 -39.91 7.62
C ASN A 15 -46.16 -39.00 8.19
N ILE A 16 -46.13 -37.66 8.13
CA ILE A 16 -47.03 -36.53 7.74
C ILE A 16 -47.89 -35.88 8.87
N THR A 17 -47.45 -34.67 9.30
CA THR A 17 -48.15 -33.54 10.01
C THR A 17 -48.76 -33.75 11.43
N PRO A 18 -49.19 -32.69 12.19
CA PRO A 18 -49.13 -31.21 11.95
C PRO A 18 -48.61 -30.29 13.09
N LEU A 19 -48.04 -29.14 12.67
CA LEU A 19 -48.31 -27.71 13.04
C LEU A 19 -48.73 -27.24 14.47
N SER A 20 -48.20 -26.07 14.91
CA SER A 20 -48.80 -24.94 15.71
C SER A 20 -47.84 -24.30 16.77
N THR A 21 -47.88 -23.02 17.23
CA THR A 21 -48.37 -21.70 16.71
C THR A 21 -47.75 -20.50 17.49
N THR A 22 -47.45 -19.39 16.78
CA THR A 22 -47.39 -17.94 17.17
C THR A 22 -47.22 -17.40 18.62
N SER A 23 -46.24 -16.49 18.82
CA SER A 23 -46.36 -15.08 19.36
C SER A 23 -44.94 -14.47 19.54
N THR A 24 -44.55 -13.21 19.30
CA THR A 24 -45.11 -11.82 19.38
C THR A 24 -44.72 -11.06 20.66
N SER A 25 -43.69 -10.20 20.61
CA SER A 25 -43.44 -8.98 21.45
C SER A 25 -42.07 -8.36 21.07
N GLN A 26 -42.00 -7.18 20.42
CA GLN A 26 -41.76 -5.83 20.97
C GLN A 26 -40.45 -5.58 21.75
N ALA A 27 -39.72 -4.53 21.36
CA ALA A 27 -38.77 -3.77 22.19
C ALA A 27 -39.47 -2.54 22.81
N PRO A 28 -38.92 -1.91 23.86
CA PRO A 28 -38.34 -0.58 23.61
C PRO A 28 -37.20 -0.13 24.57
N SER A 29 -36.70 1.09 24.31
CA SER A 29 -36.12 2.09 25.23
C SER A 29 -34.74 1.88 25.88
N SER A 30 -33.83 2.81 25.56
CA SER A 30 -32.70 3.23 26.40
C SER A 30 -33.15 4.15 27.55
N PRO A 31 -32.30 4.39 28.56
CA PRO A 31 -32.15 5.75 29.08
C PRO A 31 -30.71 6.26 29.21
N SER A 32 -30.56 7.57 29.37
CA SER A 32 -29.31 8.34 29.23
C SER A 32 -28.55 8.61 30.55
N SER A 33 -27.23 8.76 30.48
CA SER A 33 -26.41 9.77 31.20
C SER A 33 -24.98 9.73 30.61
N LEU A 34 -24.36 10.81 30.14
CA LEU A 34 -23.95 12.07 30.82
C LEU A 34 -22.95 11.85 31.96
N PHE A 35 -21.67 12.22 31.76
CA PHE A 35 -20.93 13.02 32.74
C PHE A 35 -19.69 13.73 32.13
N LEU A 36 -19.72 15.07 32.19
CA LEU A 36 -18.67 16.10 32.15
C LEU A 36 -17.32 15.88 31.44
N SER A 37 -17.06 16.75 30.46
CA SER A 37 -15.72 17.28 30.13
C SER A 37 -15.29 18.38 31.10
N PRO A 38 -13.98 18.61 31.30
CA PRO A 38 -13.44 19.94 31.62
C PRO A 38 -12.81 20.62 30.39
N SER A 39 -12.89 21.95 30.32
CA SER A 39 -12.38 22.78 29.23
C SER A 39 -10.90 23.13 29.37
N VAL A 40 -10.19 23.32 28.26
CA VAL A 40 -8.98 24.16 28.18
C VAL A 40 -9.20 25.20 27.07
N SER A 41 -8.72 26.43 27.30
CA SER A 41 -9.18 27.63 26.62
C SER A 41 -8.62 27.84 25.21
N ARG A 42 -9.36 28.62 24.39
CA ARG A 42 -8.90 29.13 23.11
C ARG A 42 -7.70 30.08 23.28
N ILE A 43 -6.78 30.04 22.33
CA ILE A 43 -6.03 31.23 21.90
C ILE A 43 -6.53 31.58 20.49
N HIS A 44 -6.88 32.84 20.27
CA HIS A 44 -7.36 33.33 18.98
C HIS A 44 -6.16 33.75 18.10
N HIS A 45 -6.13 33.29 16.85
CA HIS A 45 -5.58 34.11 15.76
C HIS A 45 -6.39 33.89 14.48
N LEU A 46 -6.84 34.99 13.89
CA LEU A 46 -7.27 35.06 12.50
C LEU A 46 -6.01 35.05 11.62
N GLY A 47 -6.00 34.48 10.41
CA GLY A 47 -7.04 33.71 9.72
C GLY A 47 -7.00 33.96 8.21
N HIS A 48 -7.19 32.93 7.40
CA HIS A 48 -7.47 33.05 5.97
C HIS A 48 -8.39 31.91 5.52
N HIS A 49 -9.58 32.25 5.04
CA HIS A 49 -10.50 31.28 4.43
C HIS A 49 -10.20 31.16 2.94
N SER A 50 -10.03 29.93 2.45
CA SER A 50 -10.11 29.58 1.03
C SER A 50 -10.55 28.13 0.89
N SER A 51 -11.88 27.98 0.81
CA SER A 51 -12.69 26.83 0.45
C SER A 51 -11.96 25.56 -0.05
N SER A 52 -12.07 24.47 0.71
CA SER A 52 -11.95 23.11 0.18
C SER A 52 -13.32 22.47 0.17
N SER A 53 -13.88 22.21 -1.01
CA SER A 53 -15.19 21.59 -1.19
C SER A 53 -15.13 20.08 -0.99
N LEU A 54 -16.11 19.53 -0.27
CA LEU A 54 -16.27 18.08 -0.13
C LEU A 54 -16.82 17.50 -1.44
N SER A 55 -15.95 16.97 -2.28
CA SER A 55 -16.32 16.20 -3.47
C SER A 55 -16.20 14.70 -3.20
N MET A 56 -17.34 14.04 -2.96
CA MET A 56 -17.43 12.58 -2.96
C MET A 56 -17.44 12.09 -4.42
N GLY A 57 -16.27 11.85 -4.99
CA GLY A 57 -16.10 11.37 -6.37
C GLY A 57 -15.25 10.10 -6.44
N ASN A 58 -15.86 8.99 -6.86
CA ASN A 58 -15.13 7.75 -7.14
C ASN A 58 -14.16 7.95 -8.31
N SER A 59 -12.89 7.58 -8.15
CA SER A 59 -12.00 7.38 -9.29
C SER A 59 -11.00 6.26 -9.03
N THR A 60 -11.18 5.15 -9.75
CA THR A 60 -10.24 4.02 -9.81
C THR A 60 -9.07 4.38 -10.72
N LEU A 61 -7.82 4.24 -10.26
CA LEU A 61 -6.58 4.05 -11.07
C LEU A 61 -5.40 3.71 -10.10
N PRO A 62 -4.20 3.29 -10.55
CA PRO A 62 -3.68 1.99 -10.11
C PRO A 62 -2.42 2.04 -9.25
N ALA A 63 -2.14 0.93 -8.56
CA ALA A 63 -0.88 0.72 -7.87
C ALA A 63 0.27 0.43 -8.85
N LYS A 64 1.21 1.37 -8.99
CA LYS A 64 2.55 1.18 -9.59
C LYS A 64 3.51 2.28 -9.08
N GLY A 65 4.79 1.95 -8.96
CA GLY A 65 5.84 2.92 -8.59
C GLY A 65 6.05 3.06 -7.07
N SER A 66 6.88 2.19 -6.50
CA SER A 66 7.46 2.43 -5.17
C SER A 66 8.72 3.29 -5.33
N GLU A 67 8.55 4.60 -5.47
CA GLU A 67 9.69 5.53 -5.45
C GLU A 67 10.33 5.53 -4.06
N THR A 68 11.55 5.00 -4.00
CA THR A 68 12.41 5.10 -2.82
C THR A 68 12.82 6.55 -2.63
N TYR A 69 12.21 7.22 -1.66
CA TYR A 69 12.59 8.55 -1.18
C TYR A 69 13.93 8.52 -0.43
N ASP A 70 15.01 8.14 -1.14
CA ASP A 70 16.39 8.38 -0.72
C ASP A 70 16.61 9.89 -0.71
N SER A 71 16.43 10.51 0.47
CA SER A 71 16.49 11.96 0.65
C SER A 71 17.94 12.42 0.86
N PRO A 72 18.63 13.00 -0.15
CA PRO A 72 20.05 13.31 -0.06
C PRO A 72 20.30 14.69 0.56
N ARG A 73 19.22 15.41 0.95
CA ARG A 73 19.29 16.80 1.42
C ARG A 73 19.87 16.93 2.84
N SER A 74 19.66 15.95 3.72
CA SER A 74 20.04 16.03 5.14
C SER A 74 21.53 16.38 5.36
N TYR A 75 22.44 15.71 4.66
CA TYR A 75 23.88 15.94 4.80
C TYR A 75 24.37 17.28 4.22
N LYS A 76 23.73 17.81 3.17
CA LYS A 76 24.11 19.12 2.60
C LYS A 76 23.76 20.25 3.56
N ASP A 77 22.56 20.21 4.14
CA ASP A 77 22.12 21.20 5.12
C ASP A 77 23.00 21.22 6.38
N SER A 78 23.35 20.05 6.93
CA SER A 78 24.19 19.94 8.12
C SER A 78 25.63 20.43 7.89
N THR A 79 26.20 20.13 6.72
CA THR A 79 27.57 20.59 6.37
C THR A 79 27.64 22.08 6.02
N MET A 80 26.57 22.68 5.50
CA MET A 80 26.49 24.14 5.34
C MET A 80 26.35 24.84 6.69
N LEU A 81 25.47 24.36 7.58
CA LEU A 81 25.26 24.95 8.91
C LEU A 81 26.58 24.95 9.73
N SER A 82 27.32 23.83 9.69
CA SER A 82 28.62 23.72 10.37
C SER A 82 29.68 24.69 9.82
N LYS A 83 29.67 25.02 8.52
CA LYS A 83 30.54 26.05 7.95
C LYS A 83 30.15 27.42 8.50
N THR A 84 28.87 27.80 8.39
CA THR A 84 28.39 29.11 8.86
C THR A 84 28.70 29.38 10.33
N VAL A 85 28.61 28.37 11.22
CA VAL A 85 29.01 28.51 12.63
C VAL A 85 30.52 28.74 12.77
N ASN A 86 31.36 28.04 12.00
CA ASN A 86 32.81 28.22 12.05
C ASN A 86 33.26 29.56 11.44
N ASP A 87 32.61 30.01 10.37
CA ASP A 87 32.85 31.30 9.72
C ASP A 87 32.50 32.45 10.68
N LEU A 88 31.36 32.38 11.37
CA LEU A 88 30.96 33.35 12.40
C LEU A 88 31.95 33.37 13.59
N LYS A 89 32.39 32.21 14.08
CA LYS A 89 33.43 32.11 15.12
C LYS A 89 34.74 32.76 14.70
N PHE A 90 35.12 32.62 13.44
CA PHE A 90 36.33 33.24 12.90
C PHE A 90 36.19 34.77 12.81
N GLU A 91 35.06 35.28 12.33
CA GLU A 91 34.77 36.72 12.28
C GLU A 91 34.75 37.36 13.69
N LEU A 92 34.09 36.71 14.65
CA LEU A 92 34.06 37.15 16.05
C LEU A 92 35.47 37.25 16.64
N LYS A 93 36.28 36.18 16.50
CA LYS A 93 37.65 36.14 17.00
C LYS A 93 38.57 37.16 16.33
N ALA A 94 38.35 37.49 15.06
CA ALA A 94 39.06 38.56 14.38
C ALA A 94 38.69 39.93 14.97
N LYS A 95 37.41 40.19 15.25
CA LYS A 95 36.94 41.44 15.89
C LYS A 95 37.44 41.57 17.34
N GLU A 96 37.54 40.48 18.09
CA GLU A 96 38.18 40.45 19.42
C GLU A 96 39.66 40.87 19.37
N CYS A 97 40.41 40.41 18.36
CA CYS A 97 41.81 40.80 18.17
C CYS A 97 41.94 42.31 17.92
N ILE A 98 41.10 42.86 17.04
CA ILE A 98 41.07 44.31 16.73
C ILE A 98 40.73 45.13 17.99
N ILE A 99 39.77 44.70 18.83
CA ILE A 99 39.49 45.38 20.10
C ILE A 99 40.70 45.35 21.03
N LYS A 100 41.43 44.23 21.11
CA LYS A 100 42.63 44.12 21.93
C LYS A 100 43.72 45.10 21.45
N GLU A 101 44.02 45.11 20.16
CA GLU A 101 44.99 46.04 19.55
C GLU A 101 44.61 47.51 19.79
N LEU A 102 43.32 47.85 19.71
CA LEU A 102 42.83 49.20 20.01
C LEU A 102 43.01 49.57 21.49
N ARG A 103 42.77 48.64 22.43
CA ARG A 103 42.98 48.84 23.88
C ARG A 103 44.47 48.95 24.24
N ASP A 104 45.32 48.10 23.68
CA ASP A 104 46.78 48.17 23.88
C ASP A 104 47.34 49.50 23.33
N SER A 105 46.85 49.93 22.15
CA SER A 105 47.16 51.23 21.55
C SER A 105 46.60 52.43 22.36
N LEU A 106 45.48 52.26 23.07
CA LEU A 106 44.90 53.28 23.97
C LEU A 106 45.79 53.48 25.20
N SER A 107 46.13 52.40 25.89
CA SER A 107 46.99 52.42 27.07
C SER A 107 48.38 53.02 26.77
N GLN A 108 48.96 52.71 25.59
CA GLN A 108 50.21 53.33 25.17
C GLN A 108 50.10 54.86 24.99
N THR A 109 48.96 55.38 24.51
CA THR A 109 48.74 56.84 24.40
C THR A 109 48.54 57.51 25.76
N GLU A 110 47.87 56.86 26.71
CA GLU A 110 47.71 57.35 28.08
C GLU A 110 49.05 57.41 28.82
N HIS A 111 49.87 56.36 28.70
CA HIS A 111 51.19 56.31 29.33
C HIS A 111 52.13 57.41 28.79
N LYS A 112 52.10 57.69 27.48
CA LYS A 112 52.83 58.83 26.87
C LYS A 112 52.37 60.18 27.44
N HIS A 113 51.08 60.35 27.68
CA HIS A 113 50.51 61.58 28.26
C HIS A 113 50.91 61.79 29.74
N GLU A 114 50.92 60.73 30.56
CA GLU A 114 51.43 60.82 31.94
C GLU A 114 52.95 61.05 32.00
N LEU A 115 53.73 60.47 31.08
CA LEU A 115 55.17 60.75 30.97
C LEU A 115 55.44 62.24 30.72
N LEU A 116 54.65 62.90 29.87
CA LEU A 116 54.75 64.34 29.62
C LEU A 116 54.36 65.17 30.86
N LYS A 117 53.31 64.79 31.58
CA LYS A 117 52.93 65.41 32.87
C LYS A 117 54.06 65.30 33.90
N LEU A 118 54.69 64.13 34.02
CA LEU A 118 55.83 63.92 34.93
C LEU A 118 57.04 64.77 34.54
N LYS A 119 57.40 64.82 33.25
CA LYS A 119 58.50 65.67 32.74
C LYS A 119 58.28 67.15 33.08
N ILE A 120 57.06 67.66 32.92
CA ILE A 120 56.72 69.05 33.25
C ILE A 120 56.70 69.29 34.78
N ARG A 121 56.28 68.31 35.59
CA ARG A 121 56.41 68.39 37.07
C ARG A 121 57.87 68.47 37.52
N LEU A 122 58.79 67.73 36.88
CA LEU A 122 60.23 67.77 37.17
C LEU A 122 60.84 69.12 36.81
N LEU A 123 60.64 69.60 35.57
CA LEU A 123 61.13 70.91 35.14
C LEU A 123 60.57 72.08 35.99
N LYS A 124 59.33 71.95 36.50
CA LYS A 124 58.74 72.91 37.47
C LYS A 124 59.32 72.82 38.88
N LYS A 125 59.94 71.70 39.28
CA LYS A 125 60.74 71.60 40.51
C LYS A 125 62.14 72.17 40.30
N GLU A 126 62.82 71.80 39.21
CA GLU A 126 64.16 72.29 38.86
C GLU A 126 64.19 73.81 38.70
N ASN A 127 63.20 74.41 38.02
CA ASN A 127 63.08 75.88 37.93
C ASN A 127 62.69 76.57 39.24
N LYS A 128 62.15 75.84 40.23
CA LYS A 128 61.97 76.38 41.58
C LYS A 128 63.30 76.34 42.36
N GLN A 129 64.03 75.24 42.25
CA GLN A 129 65.35 75.09 42.89
C GLN A 129 66.34 76.12 42.35
N LEU A 130 66.49 76.26 41.03
CA LEU A 130 67.34 77.30 40.45
C LEU A 130 66.91 78.71 40.88
N LYS A 131 65.61 78.96 41.11
CA LYS A 131 65.15 80.27 41.61
C LYS A 131 65.53 80.52 43.08
N THR A 132 65.64 79.48 43.92
CA THR A 132 66.25 79.61 45.25
C THR A 132 67.77 79.75 45.13
N ASP A 133 68.42 78.94 44.31
CA ASP A 133 69.88 78.98 44.11
C ASP A 133 70.34 80.36 43.58
N CYS A 134 69.59 80.99 42.68
CA CYS A 134 69.78 82.38 42.24
C CYS A 134 69.72 83.41 43.38
N ARG A 135 68.87 83.16 44.37
CA ARG A 135 68.59 84.08 45.49
C ARG A 135 69.59 83.91 46.63
N ASP A 136 70.06 82.68 46.82
CA ASP A 136 71.00 82.34 47.90
C ASP A 136 72.45 82.60 47.47
N ASN A 137 72.74 82.63 46.16
CA ASN A 137 74.03 83.04 45.59
C ASN A 137 74.11 84.54 45.21
N SER A 138 73.16 85.39 45.64
CA SER A 138 73.22 86.84 45.37
C SER A 138 74.20 87.57 46.32
N PHE A 139 75.46 87.16 46.30
CA PHE A 139 76.55 87.79 47.05
C PHE A 139 77.35 88.72 46.12
N GLU A 140 77.52 89.98 46.50
CA GLU A 140 78.08 91.00 45.62
C GLU A 140 79.57 90.80 45.35
N PHE A 141 79.94 90.56 44.08
CA PHE A 141 81.32 90.62 43.60
C PHE A 141 81.50 91.84 42.66
N PRO A 142 82.21 92.90 43.08
CA PRO A 142 82.22 94.19 42.40
C PRO A 142 83.22 94.29 41.22
N THR A 143 83.18 93.36 40.26
CA THR A 143 83.89 93.50 38.97
C THR A 143 83.23 92.72 37.83
N GLY A 144 82.90 93.42 36.73
CA GLY A 144 82.88 92.92 35.35
C GLY A 144 82.02 91.68 35.01
N THR A 145 80.83 91.90 34.45
CA THR A 145 79.89 90.87 33.93
C THR A 145 79.45 89.84 34.98
N SER A 146 78.42 90.20 35.75
CA SER A 146 77.94 89.41 36.88
C SER A 146 77.53 88.00 36.48
N LEU A 147 77.82 87.03 37.35
CA LEU A 147 77.29 85.67 37.23
C LEU A 147 75.75 85.67 37.26
N SER A 148 75.17 86.63 37.99
CA SER A 148 73.72 86.82 38.14
C SER A 148 73.02 87.07 36.80
N ASP A 149 73.59 87.91 35.93
CA ASP A 149 72.95 88.31 34.67
C ASP A 149 72.78 87.11 33.72
N LYS A 150 73.79 86.22 33.68
CA LYS A 150 73.77 84.96 32.94
C LYS A 150 72.75 83.98 33.53
N LEU A 151 72.64 83.94 34.86
CA LEU A 151 71.71 83.09 35.59
C LEU A 151 70.26 83.55 35.41
N GLU A 152 70.00 84.87 35.40
CA GLU A 152 68.68 85.45 35.13
C GLU A 152 68.25 85.23 33.66
N GLN A 153 69.16 85.39 32.69
CA GLN A 153 68.87 85.04 31.29
C GLN A 153 68.51 83.56 31.13
N GLU A 154 69.22 82.65 31.79
CA GLU A 154 68.88 81.21 31.78
C GLU A 154 67.54 80.94 32.48
N VAL A 155 67.20 81.66 33.57
CA VAL A 155 65.87 81.59 34.20
C VAL A 155 64.75 82.10 33.28
N ILE A 156 64.97 83.19 32.54
CA ILE A 156 64.01 83.72 31.56
C ILE A 156 63.78 82.70 30.44
N LYS A 157 64.87 82.20 29.85
CA LYS A 157 64.86 81.17 28.81
C LYS A 157 64.13 79.91 29.27
N ARG A 158 64.44 79.38 30.46
CA ARG A 158 63.74 78.21 31.03
C ARG A 158 62.25 78.46 31.35
N ARG A 159 61.85 79.68 31.70
CA ARG A 159 60.42 80.04 31.81
C ARG A 159 59.72 80.00 30.46
N GLU A 160 60.39 80.44 29.40
CA GLU A 160 59.85 80.40 28.05
C GLU A 160 59.80 78.96 27.50
N ASP A 161 60.80 78.14 27.78
CA ASP A 161 60.80 76.71 27.42
C ASP A 161 59.74 75.94 28.21
N VAL A 162 59.49 76.26 29.49
CA VAL A 162 58.32 75.76 30.22
C VAL A 162 57.02 76.20 29.56
N ARG A 163 56.87 77.47 29.15
CA ARG A 163 55.66 77.97 28.46
C ARG A 163 55.43 77.24 27.12
N LYS A 164 56.50 76.98 26.35
CA LYS A 164 56.45 76.17 25.12
C LYS A 164 56.01 74.73 25.41
N LEU A 165 56.55 74.11 26.46
CA LEU A 165 56.17 72.76 26.89
C LEU A 165 54.75 72.67 27.47
N GLU A 166 54.25 73.71 28.14
CA GLU A 166 52.86 73.80 28.60
C GLU A 166 51.88 73.92 27.43
N ASN A 167 52.20 74.75 26.43
CA ASN A 167 51.41 74.84 25.20
C ASN A 167 51.42 73.50 24.42
N GLN A 168 52.57 72.83 24.34
CA GLN A 168 52.67 71.48 23.76
C GLN A 168 51.89 70.44 24.56
N LEU A 169 51.90 70.49 25.90
CA LEU A 169 51.10 69.61 26.75
C LEU A 169 49.61 69.82 26.51
N ASN A 170 49.14 71.07 26.47
CA ASN A 170 47.72 71.38 26.25
C ASN A 170 47.25 70.89 24.87
N ALA A 171 48.05 71.12 23.82
CA ALA A 171 47.76 70.60 22.47
C ALA A 171 47.76 69.06 22.43
N HIS A 172 48.75 68.41 23.06
CA HIS A 172 48.81 66.94 23.16
C HIS A 172 47.66 66.38 24.01
N GLU A 173 47.22 67.08 25.05
CA GLU A 173 46.11 66.67 25.92
C GLU A 173 44.76 66.77 25.16
N GLU A 174 44.54 67.83 24.39
CA GLU A 174 43.40 67.90 23.48
C GLU A 174 43.43 66.79 22.42
N GLN A 175 44.57 66.59 21.75
CA GLN A 175 44.74 65.53 20.76
C GLN A 175 44.48 64.14 21.37
N THR A 176 45.00 63.90 22.58
CA THR A 176 44.80 62.65 23.32
C THR A 176 43.32 62.47 23.70
N LYS A 177 42.64 63.51 24.21
CA LYS A 177 41.20 63.48 24.50
C LYS A 177 40.33 63.21 23.26
N ARG A 178 40.74 63.69 22.08
CA ARG A 178 40.07 63.40 20.80
C ARG A 178 40.29 61.92 20.39
N ILE A 179 41.54 61.44 20.43
CA ILE A 179 41.91 60.06 20.08
C ILE A 179 41.24 59.04 21.02
N ILE A 180 41.22 59.29 22.33
CA ILE A 180 40.55 58.44 23.32
C ILE A 180 39.06 58.34 22.98
N LYS A 181 38.35 59.48 22.84
CA LYS A 181 36.91 59.49 22.51
C LYS A 181 36.57 58.76 21.21
N GLU A 182 37.43 58.84 20.20
CA GLU A 182 37.23 58.13 18.92
C GLU A 182 37.46 56.62 19.06
N LYS A 183 38.54 56.20 19.74
CA LYS A 183 38.82 54.79 20.03
C LYS A 183 37.75 54.17 20.92
N ASP A 184 37.33 54.85 21.98
CA ASP A 184 36.25 54.40 22.89
C ASP A 184 34.91 54.27 22.17
N LYS A 185 34.65 55.09 21.14
CA LYS A 185 33.48 54.95 20.29
C LYS A 185 33.60 53.66 19.45
N LYS A 186 34.70 53.49 18.72
CA LYS A 186 34.96 52.31 17.87
C LYS A 186 34.96 51.00 18.65
N ILE A 187 35.54 50.98 19.86
CA ILE A 187 35.51 49.82 20.76
C ILE A 187 34.07 49.47 21.14
N ARG A 188 33.23 50.44 21.54
CA ARG A 188 31.82 50.18 21.88
C ARG A 188 30.98 49.74 20.67
N GLU A 189 31.28 50.23 19.48
CA GLU A 189 30.64 49.79 18.23
C GLU A 189 30.99 48.32 17.92
N LEU A 190 32.28 47.95 18.00
CA LEU A 190 32.73 46.56 17.82
C LEU A 190 32.20 45.61 18.92
N GLU A 191 32.17 46.05 20.18
CA GLU A 191 31.58 45.26 21.28
C GLU A 191 30.08 45.02 21.09
N ALA A 192 29.34 45.98 20.51
CA ALA A 192 27.94 45.82 20.18
C ALA A 192 27.72 44.87 18.98
N GLU A 193 28.62 44.86 18.00
CA GLU A 193 28.62 43.86 16.91
C GLU A 193 28.93 42.45 17.42
N ILE A 194 29.95 42.29 18.27
CA ILE A 194 30.32 40.98 18.84
C ILE A 194 29.16 40.37 19.63
N ARG A 195 28.45 41.16 20.44
CA ARG A 195 27.25 40.68 21.16
C ARG A 195 26.17 40.17 20.19
N LYS A 196 25.87 40.92 19.13
CA LYS A 196 24.90 40.53 18.09
C LYS A 196 25.35 39.31 17.27
N GLY A 197 26.66 39.12 17.09
CA GLY A 197 27.23 37.94 16.44
C GLY A 197 27.12 36.69 17.31
N ALA A 198 27.48 36.80 18.60
CA ALA A 198 27.34 35.71 19.57
C ALA A 198 25.88 35.28 19.80
N GLU A 199 24.94 36.23 19.84
CA GLU A 199 23.50 35.97 19.90
C GLU A 199 23.00 35.16 18.68
N LYS A 200 23.41 35.55 17.47
CA LYS A 200 23.14 34.77 16.24
C LYS A 200 23.78 33.40 16.28
N GLU A 201 25.00 33.28 16.77
CA GLU A 201 25.70 32.00 16.85
C GLU A 201 24.97 31.03 17.79
N ALA A 202 24.51 31.50 18.95
CA ALA A 202 23.72 30.71 19.89
C ALA A 202 22.42 30.18 19.26
N ILE A 203 21.66 31.04 18.59
CA ILE A 203 20.42 30.67 17.87
C ILE A 203 20.71 29.60 16.79
N VAL A 204 21.82 29.72 16.06
CA VAL A 204 22.23 28.76 15.03
C VAL A 204 22.68 27.42 15.64
N GLN A 205 23.33 27.42 16.80
CA GLN A 205 23.69 26.19 17.53
C GLN A 205 22.44 25.46 18.08
N GLU A 206 21.50 26.19 18.68
CA GLU A 206 20.23 25.65 19.21
C GLU A 206 19.35 25.07 18.10
N GLY A 207 19.23 25.79 16.98
CA GLY A 207 18.63 25.29 15.74
C GLY A 207 19.36 24.09 15.14
N GLY A 208 20.63 23.88 15.47
CA GLY A 208 21.40 22.68 15.13
C GLY A 208 21.02 21.46 15.97
N SER A 209 20.90 21.61 17.29
CA SER A 209 20.54 20.49 18.20
C SER A 209 19.14 19.95 17.92
N THR A 210 18.15 20.84 17.93
CA THR A 210 16.74 20.50 17.66
C THR A 210 16.55 19.82 16.31
N ARG A 211 17.31 20.24 15.29
CA ARG A 211 17.31 19.60 13.96
C ARG A 211 17.94 18.21 13.95
N SER A 212 18.98 17.98 14.77
CA SER A 212 19.58 16.66 14.97
C SER A 212 18.62 15.70 15.68
N GLU A 213 17.92 16.17 16.71
CA GLU A 213 16.90 15.41 17.44
C GLU A 213 15.75 14.99 16.52
N LEU A 214 15.24 15.91 15.69
CA LEU A 214 14.23 15.63 14.67
C LEU A 214 14.69 14.59 13.63
N TYR A 215 15.95 14.63 13.18
CA TYR A 215 16.49 13.58 12.31
C TYR A 215 16.60 12.23 13.02
N GLY A 216 16.89 12.19 14.32
CA GLY A 216 16.84 10.98 15.14
C GLY A 216 15.43 10.38 15.20
N ILE A 217 14.42 11.22 15.45
CA ILE A 217 13.01 10.84 15.49
C ILE A 217 12.55 10.29 14.13
N ILE A 218 12.85 10.99 13.03
CA ILE A 218 12.52 10.54 11.66
C ILE A 218 13.16 9.18 11.37
N LYS A 219 14.45 8.98 11.71
CA LYS A 219 15.17 7.72 11.51
C LYS A 219 14.59 6.57 12.32
N ASN A 220 14.00 6.85 13.49
CA ASN A 220 13.30 5.85 14.29
C ASN A 220 11.95 5.49 13.67
N PHE A 221 11.14 6.48 13.25
CA PHE A 221 9.87 6.20 12.54
C PHE A 221 10.08 5.46 11.21
N GLN A 222 11.19 5.69 10.50
CA GLN A 222 11.54 4.91 9.29
C GLN A 222 11.84 3.43 9.62
N LYS A 223 12.57 3.16 10.71
CA LYS A 223 12.81 1.79 11.21
C LYS A 223 11.53 1.11 11.69
N GLU A 224 10.62 1.84 12.30
CA GLU A 224 9.34 1.29 12.75
C GLU A 224 8.43 0.96 11.56
N ASN A 225 8.32 1.88 10.59
CA ASN A 225 7.54 1.66 9.36
C ASN A 225 8.07 0.49 8.52
N SER A 226 9.39 0.26 8.48
CA SER A 226 9.96 -0.92 7.79
C SER A 226 9.54 -2.22 8.48
N LYS A 227 9.68 -2.32 9.82
CA LYS A 227 9.20 -3.47 10.60
C LYS A 227 7.69 -3.71 10.49
N LEU A 228 6.88 -2.65 10.40
CA LEU A 228 5.44 -2.77 10.19
C LEU A 228 5.12 -3.30 8.78
N ARG A 229 5.82 -2.83 7.75
CA ARG A 229 5.67 -3.34 6.37
C ARG A 229 6.10 -4.81 6.25
N GLU A 230 7.18 -5.18 6.91
CA GLU A 230 7.68 -6.56 7.04
C GLU A 230 6.61 -7.46 7.66
N LYS A 231 6.11 -7.12 8.86
CA LYS A 231 5.00 -7.84 9.52
C LYS A 231 3.71 -7.93 8.69
N ILE A 232 3.37 -6.90 7.93
CA ILE A 232 2.20 -6.92 7.01
C ILE A 232 2.47 -7.86 5.82
N GLN A 233 3.70 -7.89 5.31
CA GLN A 233 4.10 -8.74 4.19
C GLN A 233 4.21 -10.22 4.57
N GLU A 234 4.63 -10.51 5.80
CA GLU A 234 4.66 -11.84 6.42
C GLU A 234 3.31 -12.28 7.01
N SER A 235 2.33 -11.37 7.11
CA SER A 235 1.06 -11.68 7.78
C SER A 235 0.35 -12.89 7.13
N PRO A 236 -0.13 -13.88 7.94
CA PRO A 236 -0.72 -15.10 7.40
C PRO A 236 -1.96 -14.79 6.54
N GLN A 237 -2.66 -13.69 6.83
CA GLN A 237 -3.80 -13.19 6.07
C GLN A 237 -3.48 -12.86 4.59
N LYS A 238 -2.21 -12.63 4.24
CA LYS A 238 -1.75 -12.45 2.85
C LYS A 238 -1.47 -13.79 2.14
N ASN A 239 -1.13 -14.85 2.87
CA ASN A 239 -0.94 -16.19 2.32
C ASN A 239 -2.28 -16.93 2.20
N ILE A 240 -3.14 -16.85 3.21
CA ILE A 240 -4.53 -17.34 3.17
C ILE A 240 -5.25 -16.82 1.91
N ARG A 241 -5.18 -15.51 1.63
CA ARG A 241 -5.78 -14.94 0.40
C ARG A 241 -5.18 -15.43 -0.92
N LYS A 242 -3.93 -15.91 -0.94
CA LYS A 242 -3.34 -16.55 -2.14
C LYS A 242 -3.83 -17.98 -2.29
N GLU A 243 -3.94 -18.72 -1.19
CA GLU A 243 -4.43 -20.10 -1.15
C GLU A 243 -5.92 -20.15 -1.53
N GLU A 244 -6.73 -19.23 -1.00
CA GLU A 244 -8.12 -18.98 -1.41
C GLU A 244 -8.22 -18.67 -2.92
N HIS A 245 -7.38 -17.77 -3.44
CA HIS A 245 -7.36 -17.46 -4.88
C HIS A 245 -6.95 -18.66 -5.75
N ALA A 246 -5.93 -19.42 -5.36
CA ALA A 246 -5.46 -20.59 -6.10
C ALA A 246 -6.51 -21.71 -6.11
N TYR A 247 -7.21 -21.91 -4.99
CA TYR A 247 -8.34 -22.83 -4.89
C TYR A 247 -9.49 -22.42 -5.82
N LEU A 248 -9.88 -21.15 -5.78
CA LEU A 248 -10.93 -20.62 -6.68
C LEU A 248 -10.53 -20.72 -8.16
N GLU A 249 -9.28 -20.42 -8.51
CA GLU A 249 -8.78 -20.55 -9.89
C GLU A 249 -8.79 -22.01 -10.37
N SER A 250 -8.51 -22.98 -9.48
CA SER A 250 -8.65 -24.41 -9.78
C SER A 250 -10.11 -24.80 -10.02
N GLN A 251 -11.04 -24.31 -9.19
CA GLN A 251 -12.47 -24.56 -9.34
C GLN A 251 -13.05 -23.96 -10.63
N PHE A 252 -12.61 -22.76 -11.04
CA PHE A 252 -13.00 -22.19 -12.33
C PHE A 252 -12.54 -23.04 -13.51
N LYS A 253 -11.29 -23.53 -13.51
CA LYS A 253 -10.76 -24.40 -14.58
C LYS A 253 -11.48 -25.75 -14.67
N GLU A 254 -11.91 -26.31 -13.53
CA GLU A 254 -12.73 -27.52 -13.48
C GLU A 254 -14.12 -27.29 -14.09
N LEU A 255 -14.75 -26.15 -13.80
CA LEU A 255 -16.03 -25.76 -14.39
C LEU A 255 -15.92 -25.45 -15.90
N GLU A 256 -14.86 -24.79 -16.35
CA GLU A 256 -14.57 -24.55 -17.78
C GLU A 256 -14.40 -25.88 -18.54
N ALA A 257 -13.66 -26.84 -17.98
CA ALA A 257 -13.51 -28.17 -18.55
C ALA A 257 -14.85 -28.93 -18.62
N MET A 258 -15.65 -28.87 -17.55
CA MET A 258 -16.98 -29.48 -17.50
C MET A 258 -17.93 -28.86 -18.53
N GLN A 259 -17.90 -27.53 -18.70
CA GLN A 259 -18.66 -26.84 -19.73
C GLN A 259 -18.21 -27.25 -21.14
N GLY A 260 -16.91 -27.40 -21.37
CA GLY A 260 -16.35 -27.89 -22.64
C GLY A 260 -16.87 -29.29 -22.99
N ASN A 261 -16.87 -30.22 -22.02
CA ASN A 261 -17.38 -31.58 -22.20
C ASN A 261 -18.88 -31.59 -22.51
N LEU A 262 -19.69 -30.81 -21.78
CA LEU A 262 -21.14 -30.69 -22.02
C LEU A 262 -21.46 -30.08 -23.40
N LEU A 263 -20.63 -29.15 -23.90
CA LEU A 263 -20.77 -28.60 -25.25
C LEU A 263 -20.42 -29.62 -26.34
N LEU A 264 -19.45 -30.51 -26.09
CA LEU A 264 -19.11 -31.62 -27.00
C LEU A 264 -20.24 -32.66 -27.05
N GLU A 265 -20.70 -33.14 -25.90
CA GLU A 265 -21.83 -34.08 -25.78
C GLU A 265 -23.11 -33.51 -26.44
N ASN A 266 -23.41 -32.22 -26.22
CA ASN A 266 -24.55 -31.56 -26.84
C ASN A 266 -24.41 -31.39 -28.38
N LYS A 267 -23.18 -31.44 -28.92
CA LYS A 267 -22.92 -31.48 -30.36
C LYS A 267 -23.12 -32.89 -30.92
N GLU A 268 -22.55 -33.90 -30.25
CA GLU A 268 -22.68 -35.31 -30.63
C GLU A 268 -24.16 -35.74 -30.65
N LEU A 269 -24.93 -35.42 -29.61
CA LEU A 269 -26.37 -35.67 -29.55
C LEU A 269 -27.17 -34.96 -30.66
N LYS A 270 -26.73 -33.79 -31.15
CA LYS A 270 -27.36 -33.12 -32.30
C LYS A 270 -27.04 -33.82 -33.62
N GLU A 271 -25.81 -34.31 -33.79
CA GLU A 271 -25.40 -35.08 -34.96
C GLU A 271 -26.12 -36.43 -35.01
N GLU A 272 -26.33 -37.10 -33.87
CA GLU A 272 -27.17 -38.31 -33.76
C GLU A 272 -28.65 -38.02 -34.06
N LEU A 273 -29.23 -36.95 -33.50
CA LEU A 273 -30.63 -36.58 -33.74
C LEU A 273 -30.89 -36.27 -35.23
N GLU A 274 -29.98 -35.56 -35.91
CA GLU A 274 -30.08 -35.34 -37.35
C GLU A 274 -29.76 -36.61 -38.18
N PHE A 275 -28.94 -37.54 -37.70
CA PHE A 275 -28.78 -38.86 -38.33
C PHE A 275 -30.09 -39.66 -38.31
N LEU A 276 -30.78 -39.69 -37.16
CA LEU A 276 -32.10 -40.31 -37.01
C LEU A 276 -33.16 -39.59 -37.86
N ARG A 277 -33.17 -38.25 -37.84
CA ARG A 277 -34.10 -37.40 -38.61
C ARG A 277 -33.93 -37.54 -40.11
N THR A 278 -32.71 -37.71 -40.60
CA THR A 278 -32.42 -37.94 -42.03
C THR A 278 -32.74 -39.36 -42.52
N GLY A 279 -33.33 -40.21 -41.67
CA GLY A 279 -33.91 -41.49 -42.08
C GLY A 279 -32.89 -42.54 -42.54
N ARG A 280 -31.63 -42.42 -42.10
CA ARG A 280 -30.54 -43.36 -42.46
C ARG A 280 -30.39 -44.57 -41.53
N GLY A 281 -31.11 -44.59 -40.41
CA GLY A 281 -31.40 -45.82 -39.65
C GLY A 281 -32.68 -46.50 -40.16
N LYS A 282 -32.84 -47.82 -39.89
CA LYS A 282 -34.12 -48.53 -40.13
C LYS A 282 -35.26 -47.74 -39.48
N THR A 283 -36.25 -47.33 -40.27
CA THR A 283 -37.37 -46.55 -39.71
C THR A 283 -38.39 -47.49 -39.04
N LEU A 284 -39.25 -46.94 -38.17
CA LEU A 284 -40.40 -47.66 -37.62
C LEU A 284 -41.31 -48.25 -38.71
N ILE A 285 -41.38 -47.58 -39.87
CA ILE A 285 -42.13 -48.03 -41.04
C ILE A 285 -41.51 -49.32 -41.62
N ASP A 286 -40.19 -49.48 -41.57
CA ASP A 286 -39.50 -50.66 -42.10
C ASP A 286 -39.63 -51.85 -41.16
N PHE A 287 -39.46 -51.64 -39.86
CA PHE A 287 -39.76 -52.67 -38.86
C PHE A 287 -41.24 -53.11 -38.92
N SER A 288 -42.17 -52.17 -39.12
CA SER A 288 -43.59 -52.49 -39.25
C SER A 288 -43.90 -53.37 -40.49
N LYS A 289 -43.24 -53.12 -41.64
CA LYS A 289 -43.32 -54.03 -42.81
C LYS A 289 -42.78 -55.42 -42.50
N GLU A 290 -41.64 -55.50 -41.80
CA GLU A 290 -41.02 -56.78 -41.41
C GLU A 290 -41.97 -57.58 -40.49
N ILE A 291 -42.58 -56.93 -39.50
CA ILE A 291 -43.54 -57.53 -38.56
C ILE A 291 -44.83 -57.98 -39.28
N GLN A 292 -45.38 -57.17 -40.19
CA GLN A 292 -46.55 -57.56 -40.99
C GLN A 292 -46.28 -58.77 -41.88
N ASN A 293 -45.07 -58.88 -42.44
CA ASN A 293 -44.66 -60.06 -43.22
C ASN A 293 -44.54 -61.31 -42.32
N ILE A 294 -44.00 -61.17 -41.10
CA ILE A 294 -43.97 -62.25 -40.09
C ILE A 294 -45.39 -62.68 -39.71
N ARG A 295 -46.33 -61.74 -39.48
CA ARG A 295 -47.74 -62.04 -39.21
C ARG A 295 -48.37 -62.84 -40.34
N LYS A 296 -48.19 -62.42 -41.60
CA LYS A 296 -48.70 -63.13 -42.77
C LYS A 296 -48.19 -64.58 -42.80
N ASN A 297 -46.88 -64.77 -42.69
CA ASN A 297 -46.25 -66.09 -42.79
C ASN A 297 -46.65 -67.02 -41.62
N THR A 298 -46.80 -66.46 -40.40
CA THR A 298 -47.21 -67.21 -39.21
C THR A 298 -48.64 -67.73 -39.34
N ASN A 299 -49.58 -66.86 -39.75
CA ASN A 299 -50.98 -67.25 -39.96
C ASN A 299 -51.10 -68.29 -41.09
N GLN A 300 -50.37 -68.12 -42.20
CA GLN A 300 -50.32 -69.12 -43.28
C GLN A 300 -49.84 -70.50 -42.79
N LEU A 301 -48.78 -70.54 -41.97
CA LEU A 301 -48.28 -71.77 -41.37
C LEU A 301 -49.33 -72.43 -40.45
N LEU A 302 -50.07 -71.64 -39.66
CA LEU A 302 -51.16 -72.15 -38.84
C LEU A 302 -52.28 -72.79 -39.69
N ILE A 303 -52.76 -72.10 -40.73
CA ILE A 303 -53.84 -72.61 -41.59
C ILE A 303 -53.39 -73.87 -42.34
N LEU A 304 -52.13 -73.92 -42.83
CA LEU A 304 -51.55 -75.11 -43.44
C LEU A 304 -51.56 -76.31 -42.48
N LEU A 305 -51.08 -76.12 -41.24
CA LEU A 305 -51.01 -77.18 -40.23
C LEU A 305 -52.41 -77.65 -39.77
N GLN A 306 -53.36 -76.74 -39.59
CA GLN A 306 -54.76 -77.08 -39.28
C GLN A 306 -55.44 -77.85 -40.43
N THR A 307 -55.19 -77.45 -41.67
CA THR A 307 -55.72 -78.12 -42.86
C THR A 307 -55.19 -79.55 -42.94
N TRP A 308 -53.87 -79.71 -42.75
CA TRP A 308 -53.16 -80.99 -42.75
C TRP A 308 -53.67 -81.96 -41.67
N ILE A 309 -53.77 -81.53 -40.40
CA ILE A 309 -54.37 -82.36 -39.32
C ILE A 309 -55.81 -82.75 -39.64
N SER A 310 -56.59 -81.86 -40.26
CA SER A 310 -57.97 -82.16 -40.63
C SER A 310 -58.13 -83.13 -41.83
N GLY A 311 -57.03 -83.66 -42.37
CA GLY A 311 -57.04 -84.63 -43.46
C GLY A 311 -57.53 -84.08 -44.80
N LYS A 312 -57.44 -82.76 -45.02
CA LYS A 312 -57.95 -82.07 -46.21
C LYS A 312 -56.83 -81.76 -47.20
N ASP A 313 -57.17 -81.79 -48.49
CA ASP A 313 -56.27 -81.37 -49.56
C ASP A 313 -55.85 -79.91 -49.39
N ILE A 314 -54.53 -79.70 -49.31
CA ILE A 314 -53.95 -78.36 -49.17
C ILE A 314 -53.94 -77.69 -50.55
N SER A 315 -54.73 -76.65 -50.72
CA SER A 315 -54.77 -75.93 -52.00
C SER A 315 -53.47 -75.19 -52.30
N LEU A 316 -53.02 -75.22 -53.57
CA LEU A 316 -51.87 -74.44 -54.03
C LEU A 316 -52.05 -72.93 -53.79
N LYS A 317 -53.30 -72.42 -53.77
CA LYS A 317 -53.60 -71.03 -53.43
C LYS A 317 -53.20 -70.66 -52.00
N LEU A 318 -53.37 -71.59 -51.05
CA LEU A 318 -52.95 -71.41 -49.66
C LEU A 318 -51.43 -71.46 -49.53
N ILE A 319 -50.78 -72.44 -50.17
CA ILE A 319 -49.31 -72.62 -50.17
C ILE A 319 -48.59 -71.38 -50.75
N PHE A 320 -49.08 -70.85 -51.86
CA PHE A 320 -48.51 -69.63 -52.48
C PHE A 320 -49.08 -68.32 -51.91
N GLY A 321 -49.99 -68.39 -50.93
CA GLY A 321 -50.45 -67.21 -50.20
C GLY A 321 -51.29 -66.22 -51.02
N PHE A 322 -52.12 -66.72 -51.94
CA PHE A 322 -52.98 -65.97 -52.85
C PHE A 322 -54.37 -65.60 -52.27
N GLU A 323 -54.58 -65.70 -50.95
CA GLU A 323 -55.82 -65.23 -50.31
C GLU A 323 -55.93 -63.70 -50.32
N GLU A 324 -57.17 -63.20 -50.38
CA GLU A 324 -57.45 -61.86 -50.88
C GLU A 324 -57.06 -60.71 -49.95
N THR A 325 -56.37 -59.72 -50.53
CA THR A 325 -56.28 -58.32 -50.08
C THR A 325 -56.32 -58.08 -48.57
N TRP A 326 -55.20 -58.32 -47.90
CA TRP A 326 -54.88 -57.58 -46.67
C TRP A 326 -54.85 -56.09 -47.02
N LYS A 327 -55.93 -55.37 -46.69
CA LYS A 327 -56.06 -53.94 -47.01
C LYS A 327 -55.00 -53.18 -46.23
N ASN A 328 -54.17 -52.41 -46.94
CA ASN A 328 -53.15 -51.53 -46.37
C ASN A 328 -53.78 -50.43 -45.49
N LYS A 329 -54.14 -50.78 -44.24
CA LYS A 329 -54.39 -49.81 -43.17
C LYS A 329 -53.10 -49.00 -42.95
N LYS A 330 -53.25 -47.77 -42.45
CA LYS A 330 -52.09 -46.95 -42.07
C LYS A 330 -51.33 -47.65 -40.95
N LEU A 331 -50.02 -47.77 -41.10
CA LEU A 331 -49.12 -48.32 -40.10
C LEU A 331 -49.09 -47.37 -38.88
N THR A 332 -49.70 -47.80 -37.77
CA THR A 332 -49.63 -47.13 -36.46
C THR A 332 -48.90 -48.02 -35.46
N VAL A 333 -48.44 -47.46 -34.34
CA VAL A 333 -47.83 -48.25 -33.24
C VAL A 333 -48.81 -49.30 -32.71
N GLU A 334 -50.09 -48.91 -32.58
CA GLU A 334 -51.20 -49.80 -32.17
C GLU A 334 -51.35 -51.00 -33.14
N GLN A 335 -51.24 -50.76 -34.46
CA GLN A 335 -51.33 -51.84 -35.45
C GLN A 335 -50.16 -52.82 -35.34
N ILE A 336 -48.95 -52.34 -34.97
CA ILE A 336 -47.78 -53.19 -34.71
C ILE A 336 -47.99 -54.05 -33.45
N GLU A 337 -48.63 -53.50 -32.42
CA GLU A 337 -48.97 -54.24 -31.21
C GLU A 337 -50.04 -55.31 -31.49
N GLU A 338 -51.10 -54.98 -32.23
CA GLU A 338 -52.07 -55.96 -32.77
C GLU A 338 -51.37 -57.05 -33.59
N ASP A 339 -50.42 -56.69 -34.44
CA ASP A 339 -49.68 -57.63 -35.30
C ASP A 339 -48.87 -58.63 -34.44
N PHE A 340 -48.16 -58.14 -33.41
CA PHE A 340 -47.43 -58.99 -32.46
C PHE A 340 -48.34 -59.89 -31.62
N GLN A 341 -49.47 -59.37 -31.12
CA GLN A 341 -50.44 -60.17 -30.35
C GLN A 341 -51.01 -61.31 -31.21
N CYS A 342 -51.27 -61.05 -32.51
CA CYS A 342 -51.70 -62.09 -33.45
C CYS A 342 -50.60 -63.13 -33.70
N ILE A 343 -49.35 -62.70 -33.98
CA ILE A 343 -48.21 -63.61 -34.16
C ILE A 343 -48.08 -64.55 -32.96
N ASN A 344 -48.14 -64.02 -31.74
CA ASN A 344 -47.98 -64.80 -30.51
C ASN A 344 -49.15 -65.79 -30.30
N ALA A 345 -50.38 -65.35 -30.55
CA ALA A 345 -51.57 -66.20 -30.46
C ALA A 345 -51.59 -67.31 -31.52
N ASP A 346 -51.06 -67.07 -32.72
CA ASP A 346 -50.96 -68.08 -33.78
C ASP A 346 -49.79 -69.04 -33.54
N LEU A 347 -48.66 -68.57 -33.02
CA LEU A 347 -47.52 -69.40 -32.61
C LEU A 347 -47.87 -70.39 -31.50
N GLU A 348 -48.62 -70.00 -30.46
CA GLU A 348 -49.03 -70.95 -29.42
C GLU A 348 -50.03 -72.00 -29.93
N LYS A 349 -50.88 -71.69 -30.93
CA LYS A 349 -51.70 -72.69 -31.63
C LYS A 349 -50.84 -73.65 -32.45
N ILE A 350 -49.88 -73.14 -33.23
CA ILE A 350 -48.90 -73.94 -33.99
C ILE A 350 -48.11 -74.87 -33.06
N ARG A 351 -47.66 -74.35 -31.91
CA ARG A 351 -46.93 -75.11 -30.88
C ARG A 351 -47.78 -76.22 -30.27
N THR A 352 -49.05 -75.94 -29.97
CA THR A 352 -50.00 -76.95 -29.46
C THR A 352 -50.17 -78.08 -30.49
N ILE A 353 -50.45 -77.72 -31.74
CA ILE A 353 -50.54 -78.64 -32.90
C ILE A 353 -49.29 -79.53 -33.03
N ILE A 354 -48.09 -78.95 -32.95
CA ILE A 354 -46.83 -79.70 -33.07
C ILE A 354 -46.60 -80.61 -31.86
N ALA A 355 -46.99 -80.18 -30.65
CA ALA A 355 -46.89 -80.99 -29.44
C ALA A 355 -47.84 -82.18 -29.46
N ASP A 356 -49.09 -81.99 -29.91
CA ASP A 356 -50.09 -83.05 -30.06
C ASP A 356 -49.63 -84.10 -31.09
N PHE A 357 -49.16 -83.65 -32.26
CA PHE A 357 -48.61 -84.55 -33.29
C PHE A 357 -47.36 -85.31 -32.79
N HIS A 358 -46.47 -84.65 -32.04
CA HIS A 358 -45.30 -85.31 -31.46
C HIS A 358 -45.70 -86.33 -30.38
N ALA A 359 -46.74 -86.06 -29.59
CA ALA A 359 -47.27 -87.01 -28.63
C ALA A 359 -47.87 -88.24 -29.32
N GLU A 360 -48.61 -88.04 -30.43
CA GLU A 360 -49.13 -89.11 -31.27
C GLU A 360 -48.00 -89.97 -31.88
N GLN A 361 -46.97 -89.34 -32.46
CA GLN A 361 -45.81 -90.04 -33.02
C GLN A 361 -45.06 -90.87 -31.96
N CYS A 362 -44.84 -90.33 -30.76
CA CYS A 362 -44.24 -91.09 -29.66
C CYS A 362 -45.13 -92.25 -29.21
N GLY A 363 -46.45 -92.05 -29.12
CA GLY A 363 -47.40 -93.12 -28.82
C GLY A 363 -47.33 -94.25 -29.86
N ASN A 364 -47.38 -93.91 -31.14
CA ASN A 364 -47.30 -94.86 -32.24
C ASN A 364 -45.97 -95.63 -32.24
N GLN A 365 -44.83 -94.99 -31.92
CA GLN A 365 -43.53 -95.67 -31.81
C GLN A 365 -43.46 -96.64 -30.62
N VAL A 366 -44.04 -96.29 -29.47
CA VAL A 366 -44.13 -97.18 -28.29
C VAL A 366 -45.06 -98.36 -28.57
N CYS A 367 -46.19 -98.14 -29.24
CA CYS A 367 -47.11 -99.21 -29.65
C CYS A 367 -46.56 -100.13 -30.75
N ALA A 368 -45.68 -99.62 -31.62
CA ALA A 368 -45.02 -100.41 -32.67
C ALA A 368 -43.74 -101.14 -32.21
N THR A 369 -43.38 -101.06 -30.92
CA THR A 369 -42.24 -101.75 -30.31
C THR A 369 -42.65 -102.72 -29.20
N GLN A 370 -43.94 -103.07 -29.14
CA GLN A 370 -44.55 -104.11 -28.29
C GLN A 370 -45.16 -105.21 -29.15
#